data_AF-N6Z3X0-F1
#
_entry.id   AF-N6Z3X0-F1
#
_cell.length_a   1.000
_cell.length_b   1.000
_cell.length_c   1.000
_cell.angle_alpha   90.00
_cell.angle_beta   90.00
_cell.angle_gamma   90.00
#
_symmetry.space_group_name_H-M   'P 1'
#
loop_
_entity.id
_entity.type
_entity.pdbx_description
1 polymer ?
#
loop_
_entity_poly.entity_id
_entity_poly.type
_entity_poly.pdbx_seq_one_letter_code
_entity_poly.pdbx_strand_id
1 'polypeptide(L)'
;FAAAAGPQARRVLHVSSGAARKPYAGWSVYCATKAALDHHARAVQLDAVPGLRICALAPGVIDTGMQAEIRASTPERFPLRDRFAEMQASGGLVAPGECAMHLVDFLLDEDFGREPVADLRDLG
;
A
#
# COMPACT_ATOMS: atom_id res chain seq x y z
N PHE A 1 6.64 29.99 31.91
CA PHE A 1 5.52 29.84 30.97
C PHE A 1 5.84 28.68 30.06
N ALA A 2 5.32 27.49 30.36
CA ALA A 2 5.43 26.36 29.43
C ALA A 2 4.50 26.67 28.26
N ALA A 3 5.08 26.98 27.09
CA ALA A 3 4.31 26.99 25.86
C ALA A 3 3.65 25.61 25.75
N ALA A 4 2.32 25.57 25.62
CA ALA A 4 1.63 24.32 25.31
C ALA A 4 2.33 23.72 24.09
N ALA A 5 2.93 22.54 24.25
CA ALA A 5 3.54 21.83 23.14
C ALA A 5 2.44 21.69 22.08
N GLY A 6 2.68 22.24 20.88
CA GLY A 6 1.75 22.11 19.77
C GLY A 6 1.41 20.64 19.51
N PRO A 7 0.33 20.35 18.76
CA PRO A 7 -0.06 18.98 18.49
C PRO A 7 1.13 18.19 17.91
N GLN A 8 1.49 17.10 18.59
CA GLN A 8 2.58 16.23 18.17
C GLN A 8 2.32 15.72 16.76
N ALA A 9 3.32 15.85 15.87
CA ALA A 9 3.22 15.35 14.51
C ALA A 9 3.10 13.82 14.52
N ARG A 10 2.07 13.30 13.86
CA ARG A 10 1.76 11.87 13.75
C ARG A 10 1.58 11.52 12.29
N ARG A 11 2.20 10.42 11.85
CA ARG A 11 2.11 9.91 10.49
C ARG A 11 1.65 8.46 10.52
N VAL A 12 0.65 8.13 9.71
CA VAL A 12 0.09 6.76 9.59
C VAL A 12 0.18 6.32 8.14
N LEU A 13 0.92 5.25 7.88
CA LEU A 13 0.99 4.62 6.57
C LEU A 13 0.22 3.30 6.60
N HIS A 14 -0.82 3.20 5.78
CA HIS A 14 -1.42 1.91 5.47
C HIS A 14 -0.70 1.28 4.29
N VAL A 15 -0.23 0.04 4.44
CA VAL A 15 0.27 -0.75 3.31
C VAL A 15 -0.93 -1.27 2.52
N SER A 16 -1.30 -0.54 1.48
CA SER A 16 -2.43 -0.85 0.59
C SER A 16 -2.00 -1.80 -0.55
N SER A 17 -2.75 -1.84 -1.64
CA SER A 17 -2.50 -2.65 -2.82
C SER A 17 -3.22 -2.07 -4.04
N GLY A 18 -2.75 -2.39 -5.24
CA GLY A 18 -3.56 -2.20 -6.46
C GLY A 18 -4.93 -2.91 -6.37
N ALA A 19 -5.04 -3.98 -5.57
CA ALA A 19 -6.28 -4.70 -5.31
C ALA A 19 -7.34 -3.88 -4.54
N ALA A 20 -6.97 -2.77 -3.90
CA ALA A 20 -7.93 -1.84 -3.29
C ALA A 20 -8.80 -1.13 -4.34
N ARG A 21 -8.29 -1.02 -5.58
CA ARG A 21 -8.87 -0.22 -6.66
C ARG A 21 -9.23 -1.06 -7.90
N LYS A 22 -8.53 -2.18 -8.11
CA LYS A 22 -8.77 -3.13 -9.21
C LYS A 22 -9.24 -4.47 -8.63
N PRO A 23 -10.43 -4.97 -8.97
CA PRO A 23 -10.91 -6.24 -8.47
C PRO A 23 -10.15 -7.42 -9.11
N TYR A 24 -9.91 -8.46 -8.32
CA TYR A 24 -9.29 -9.70 -8.77
C TYR A 24 -10.14 -10.91 -8.37
N ALA A 25 -10.45 -11.78 -9.34
CA ALA A 25 -11.16 -13.03 -9.08
C ALA A 25 -10.37 -13.90 -8.10
N GLY A 26 -11.06 -14.51 -7.13
CA GLY A 26 -10.44 -15.29 -6.05
C GLY A 26 -9.97 -14.46 -4.85
N TRP A 27 -9.97 -13.12 -4.93
CA TRP A 27 -9.45 -12.22 -3.88
C TRP A 27 -10.50 -11.26 -3.32
N SER A 28 -11.78 -11.65 -3.28
CA SER A 28 -12.85 -10.76 -2.81
C SER A 28 -12.58 -10.15 -1.43
N VAL A 29 -12.19 -10.97 -0.45
CA VAL A 29 -11.87 -10.53 0.91
C VAL A 29 -10.65 -9.62 0.91
N TYR A 30 -9.58 -9.99 0.20
CA TYR A 30 -8.36 -9.17 0.12
C TYR A 30 -8.64 -7.80 -0.52
N CYS A 31 -9.37 -7.77 -1.64
CA CYS A 31 -9.76 -6.54 -2.31
C CYS A 31 -10.62 -5.66 -1.39
N ALA A 32 -11.61 -6.24 -0.71
CA ALA A 32 -12.48 -5.53 0.23
C ALA A 32 -11.67 -4.92 1.39
N THR A 33 -10.79 -5.69 2.03
CA THR A 33 -9.96 -5.19 3.14
C THR A 33 -9.01 -4.09 2.69
N LYS A 34 -8.37 -4.21 1.51
CA LYS A 34 -7.49 -3.16 1.00
C LYS A 34 -8.26 -1.90 0.59
N ALA A 35 -9.45 -2.04 0.02
CA ALA A 35 -10.36 -0.91 -0.25
C ALA A 35 -10.80 -0.21 1.05
N ALA A 36 -11.00 -0.96 2.13
CA ALA A 36 -11.31 -0.37 3.43
C ALA A 36 -10.17 0.48 3.99
N LEU A 37 -8.91 0.09 3.81
CA LEU A 37 -7.75 0.91 4.19
C LEU A 37 -7.71 2.23 3.40
N ASP A 38 -7.92 2.16 2.09
CA ASP A 38 -7.98 3.35 1.22
C ASP A 38 -9.12 4.29 1.63
N HIS A 39 -10.29 3.74 1.96
CA HIS A 39 -11.43 4.55 2.38
C HIS A 39 -11.22 5.16 3.77
N HIS A 40 -10.62 4.40 4.69
CA HIS A 40 -10.26 4.89 6.02
C HIS A 40 -9.27 6.07 5.94
N ALA A 41 -8.24 5.99 5.10
CA ALA A 41 -7.30 7.10 4.92
C ALA A 41 -7.99 8.37 4.40
N ARG A 42 -8.91 8.23 3.42
CA ARG A 42 -9.72 9.36 2.92
C ARG A 42 -10.60 9.98 4.01
N ALA A 43 -11.28 9.15 4.80
CA ALA A 43 -12.14 9.63 5.89
C ALA A 43 -11.34 10.38 6.96
N VAL A 44 -10.22 9.81 7.42
CA VAL A 44 -9.35 10.45 8.43
C VAL A 44 -8.76 11.77 7.92
N GLN A 45 -8.46 11.88 6.63
CA GLN A 45 -7.98 13.14 6.06
C GLN A 45 -9.07 14.24 6.11
N LEU A 46 -10.33 13.88 5.88
CA LEU A 46 -11.48 14.80 5.99
C LEU A 46 -11.75 15.25 7.43
N ASP A 47 -11.44 14.41 8.42
CA ASP A 47 -11.57 14.77 9.85
C ASP A 47 -10.63 15.91 10.27
N ALA A 48 -9.61 16.22 9.44
CA ALA A 48 -8.69 17.36 9.63
C ALA A 48 -8.05 17.44 11.03
N VAL A 49 -7.75 16.27 11.63
CA VAL A 49 -7.16 16.19 12.97
C VAL A 49 -5.81 16.92 13.01
N PRO A 50 -5.64 17.95 13.86
CA PRO A 50 -4.40 18.72 13.90
C PRO A 50 -3.16 17.87 14.17
N GLY A 51 -2.16 17.99 13.31
CA GLY A 51 -0.88 17.27 13.41
C GLY A 51 -0.92 15.81 12.95
N LEU A 52 -2.05 15.31 12.43
CA LEU A 52 -2.14 13.96 11.85
C LEU A 52 -2.01 14.00 10.32
N ARG A 53 -1.16 13.14 9.77
CA ARG A 53 -1.10 12.85 8.34
C ARG A 53 -1.26 11.35 8.11
N ILE A 54 -1.99 10.98 7.08
CA ILE A 54 -2.28 9.58 6.75
C ILE A 54 -2.22 9.36 5.25
N CYS A 55 -1.72 8.20 4.83
CA CYS A 55 -1.75 7.76 3.44
C CYS A 55 -1.89 6.23 3.38
N ALA A 56 -2.74 5.75 2.46
CA ALA A 56 -2.78 4.36 2.05
C ALA A 56 -1.95 4.20 0.76
N LEU A 57 -0.79 3.57 0.88
CA LEU A 57 0.18 3.45 -0.20
C LEU A 57 0.20 2.03 -0.75
N ALA A 58 -0.03 1.87 -2.05
CA ALA A 58 0.17 0.60 -2.74
C ALA A 58 1.66 0.44 -3.10
N PRO A 59 2.36 -0.60 -2.57
CA PRO A 59 3.80 -0.76 -2.78
C PRO A 59 4.18 -1.32 -4.17
N GLY A 60 3.21 -1.80 -4.94
CA GLY A 60 3.47 -2.56 -6.18
C GLY A 60 3.47 -4.07 -5.95
N VAL A 61 4.13 -4.82 -6.83
CA VAL A 61 4.24 -6.29 -6.75
C VAL A 61 5.65 -6.65 -6.28
N ILE A 62 5.73 -7.24 -5.09
CA ILE A 62 6.99 -7.46 -4.36
C ILE A 62 7.28 -8.97 -4.28
N ASP A 63 8.54 -9.36 -4.41
CA ASP A 63 8.95 -10.76 -4.28
C ASP A 63 8.92 -11.22 -2.81
N THR A 64 7.73 -11.63 -2.37
CA THR A 64 7.43 -12.05 -0.99
C THR A 64 6.83 -13.46 -0.98
N GLY A 65 6.72 -14.05 0.22
CA GLY A 65 6.02 -15.32 0.43
C GLY A 65 4.58 -15.32 -0.10
N MET A 66 3.85 -14.19 0.03
CA MET A 66 2.50 -14.04 -0.53
C MET A 66 2.48 -14.26 -2.04
N GLN A 67 3.43 -13.67 -2.76
CA GLN A 67 3.57 -13.85 -4.20
C GLN A 67 3.96 -15.32 -4.51
N ALA A 68 4.82 -15.96 -3.72
CA ALA A 68 5.10 -17.39 -3.89
C ALA A 68 3.84 -18.28 -3.74
N GLU A 69 3.00 -18.01 -2.74
CA GLU A 69 1.72 -18.72 -2.53
C GLU A 69 0.76 -18.55 -3.72
N ILE A 70 0.70 -17.34 -4.29
CA ILE A 70 -0.12 -17.05 -5.48
C ILE A 70 0.36 -17.87 -6.68
N ARG A 71 1.67 -17.98 -6.91
CA ARG A 71 2.21 -18.80 -8.02
C ARG A 71 1.98 -20.30 -7.82
N ALA A 72 1.89 -20.73 -6.56
CA ALA A 72 1.60 -22.10 -6.17
C ALA A 72 0.10 -22.44 -6.19
N SER A 73 -0.80 -21.47 -6.40
CA SER A 73 -2.23 -21.73 -6.51
C SER A 73 -2.61 -22.37 -7.84
N THR A 74 -3.86 -22.81 -7.97
CA THR A 74 -4.41 -23.29 -9.24
C THR A 74 -5.17 -22.17 -9.97
N PRO A 75 -5.31 -22.23 -11.31
CA PRO A 75 -6.08 -21.25 -12.08
C PRO A 75 -7.55 -21.13 -11.65
N GLU A 76 -8.15 -22.20 -11.13
CA GLU A 76 -9.54 -22.17 -10.64
C GLU A 76 -9.67 -21.33 -9.36
N ARG A 77 -8.64 -21.33 -8.50
CA ARG A 77 -8.61 -20.52 -7.28
C ARG A 77 -8.17 -19.09 -7.55
N PHE A 78 -7.23 -18.91 -8.46
CA PHE A 78 -6.72 -17.60 -8.83
C PHE A 78 -6.39 -17.55 -10.34
N PRO A 79 -7.34 -17.08 -11.16
CA PRO A 79 -7.20 -17.09 -12.62
C PRO A 79 -6.00 -16.29 -13.15
N LEU A 80 -5.49 -15.33 -12.36
CA LEU A 80 -4.36 -14.50 -12.74
C LEU A 80 -2.99 -15.06 -12.33
N ARG A 81 -2.94 -16.29 -11.80
CA ARG A 81 -1.70 -16.94 -11.35
C ARG A 81 -0.59 -16.85 -12.40
N ASP A 82 -0.89 -17.14 -13.66
CA ASP A 82 0.11 -17.18 -14.73
C ASP A 82 0.75 -15.81 -14.97
N ARG A 83 -0.01 -14.73 -14.86
CA ARG A 83 0.51 -13.36 -14.91
C ARG A 83 1.53 -13.10 -13.80
N PHE A 84 1.28 -13.58 -12.58
CA PHE A 84 2.24 -13.44 -11.47
C PHE A 84 3.49 -14.33 -11.67
N ALA A 85 3.36 -15.47 -12.33
CA ALA A 85 4.50 -16.30 -12.71
C ALA A 85 5.37 -15.61 -13.79
N GLU A 86 4.75 -15.00 -14.80
CA GLU A 86 5.43 -14.21 -15.83
C GLU A 86 6.15 -13.00 -15.25
N MET A 87 5.53 -12.28 -14.30
CA MET A 87 6.18 -11.15 -13.62
C MET A 87 7.44 -11.57 -12.86
N GLN A 88 7.43 -12.74 -12.21
CA GLN A 88 8.64 -13.29 -11.59
C GLN A 88 9.69 -13.65 -12.64
N ALA A 89 9.29 -14.38 -13.69
CA ALA A 89 10.22 -14.88 -14.71
C ALA A 89 10.90 -13.75 -15.50
N SER A 90 10.21 -12.62 -15.67
CA SER A 90 10.75 -11.43 -16.34
C SER A 90 11.61 -10.54 -15.43
N GLY A 91 11.79 -10.89 -14.15
CA GLY A 91 12.53 -10.07 -13.19
C GLY A 91 11.80 -8.77 -12.80
N GLY A 92 10.49 -8.67 -13.07
CA GLY A 92 9.69 -7.47 -12.81
C GLY A 92 9.22 -7.31 -11.37
N LEU A 93 9.85 -7.99 -10.41
CA LEU A 93 9.49 -7.94 -8.98
C LEU A 93 10.50 -7.12 -8.20
N VAL A 94 10.00 -6.26 -7.31
CA VAL A 94 10.84 -5.47 -6.41
C VAL A 94 11.25 -6.31 -5.20
N ALA A 95 12.49 -6.17 -4.75
CA ALA A 95 12.96 -6.84 -3.55
C ALA A 95 12.29 -6.26 -2.28
N PRO A 96 11.97 -7.07 -1.26
CA PRO A 96 11.32 -6.58 -0.05
C PRO A 96 12.10 -5.47 0.68
N GLY A 97 13.42 -5.57 0.72
CA GLY A 97 14.28 -4.57 1.36
C GLY A 97 14.24 -3.21 0.64
N GLU A 98 14.26 -3.23 -0.69
CA GLU A 98 14.14 -2.03 -1.53
C GLU A 98 12.77 -1.38 -1.36
N CYS A 99 11.70 -2.17 -1.40
CA CYS A 99 10.36 -1.69 -1.12
C CYS A 99 10.27 -1.06 0.28
N ALA A 100 10.87 -1.68 1.30
CA ALA A 100 10.84 -1.16 2.66
C ALA A 100 11.54 0.20 2.77
N MET A 101 12.68 0.37 2.10
CA MET A 101 13.38 1.67 2.04
C MET A 101 12.48 2.73 1.42
N HIS A 102 11.89 2.46 0.24
CA HIS A 102 11.02 3.43 -0.42
C HIS A 102 9.77 3.78 0.41
N LEU A 103 9.20 2.81 1.15
CA LEU A 103 8.08 3.07 2.07
C LEU A 103 8.49 4.00 3.23
N VAL A 104 9.69 3.80 3.79
CA VAL A 104 10.23 4.64 4.87
C VAL A 104 10.55 6.03 4.35
N ASP A 105 11.21 6.15 3.20
CA ASP A 105 11.52 7.43 2.58
C ASP A 105 10.25 8.24 2.31
N PHE A 106 9.23 7.61 1.71
CA PHE A 106 7.92 8.25 1.51
C PHE A 106 7.24 8.66 2.83
N LEU A 107 7.29 7.80 3.86
CA LEU A 107 6.71 8.11 5.17
C LEU A 107 7.42 9.30 5.84
N LEU A 108 8.72 9.45 5.61
CA LEU A 108 9.55 10.50 6.20
C LEU A 108 9.54 11.81 5.37
N ASP A 109 9.10 11.76 4.12
CA ASP A 109 8.97 12.91 3.23
C ASP A 109 8.10 14.04 3.81
N GLU A 110 8.40 15.29 3.42
CA GLU A 110 7.66 16.48 3.84
C GLU A 110 6.25 16.56 3.23
N ASP A 111 6.07 16.00 2.04
CA ASP A 111 4.80 15.91 1.31
C ASP A 111 3.97 14.67 1.69
N PHE A 112 4.44 13.86 2.65
CA PHE A 112 3.69 12.70 3.14
C PHE A 112 2.27 13.09 3.58
N GLY A 113 1.27 12.38 3.07
CA GLY A 113 -0.15 12.55 3.43
C GLY A 113 -0.87 13.70 2.73
N ARG A 114 -0.27 14.30 1.69
CA ARG A 114 -0.99 15.21 0.77
C ARG A 114 -2.12 14.47 0.04
N GLU A 115 -1.80 13.32 -0.52
CA GLU A 115 -2.79 12.41 -1.08
C GLU A 115 -3.11 11.29 -0.08
N PRO A 116 -4.40 11.01 0.19
CA PRO A 116 -4.79 9.98 1.13
C PRO A 116 -4.56 8.57 0.57
N VAL A 117 -4.43 8.44 -0.75
CA VAL A 117 -4.18 7.17 -1.44
C VAL A 117 -3.14 7.41 -2.54
N ALA A 118 -2.07 6.63 -2.52
CA ALA A 118 -0.98 6.73 -3.48
C ALA A 118 -0.51 5.36 -3.96
N ASP A 119 0.29 5.34 -5.02
CA ASP A 119 0.97 4.16 -5.53
C ASP A 119 2.47 4.47 -5.62
N LEU A 120 3.30 3.55 -5.11
CA LEU A 120 4.75 3.78 -5.04
C LEU A 120 5.36 3.96 -6.44
N ARG A 121 4.76 3.35 -7.46
CA ARG A 121 5.21 3.45 -8.86
C ARG A 121 4.97 4.83 -9.48
N ASP A 122 4.11 5.63 -8.87
CA ASP A 122 3.80 6.98 -9.35
C ASP A 122 4.70 8.04 -8.68
N LEU A 123 5.57 7.64 -7.75
CA LEU A 123 6.34 8.55 -6.88
C LEU A 123 7.82 8.73 -7.28
N GLY A 124 8.32 8.00 -8.29
CA GLY A 124 9.70 8.09 -8.78
C GLY A 124 10.31 6.74 -9.10
#